data_AF-A0A1F4Y7I4-F1
#
_entry.id   AF-A0A1F4Y7I4-F1
#
_cell.length_a   1.000
_cell.length_b   1.000
_cell.length_c   1.000
_cell.angle_alpha   90.00
_cell.angle_beta   90.00
_cell.angle_gamma   90.00
#
_symmetry.space_group_name_H-M   'P 1'
#
loop_
_entity.id
_entity.type
_entity.pdbx_description
1 polymer ?
#
loop_
_entity_poly.entity_id
_entity_poly.type
_entity_poly.pdbx_seq_one_letter_code
_entity_poly.pdbx_strand_id
1 'polypeptide(L)'
;MQFDEFWSKSIDLLKGFLTDYKQDREERLFISNWRPDRGFIDEKFPIREVGPDKITCLTIHAGKPVEIPREDMATLFELWDDLLAGQTSRIEVVEKVPRTTYAISLMKYLKDSVR
;
A
#
# COMPACT_ATOMS: atom_id res chain seq x y z
N MET A 1 5.54 17.11 -2.41
CA MET A 1 6.34 16.00 -2.98
C MET A 1 5.64 15.51 -4.23
N GLN A 2 6.33 15.43 -5.36
CA GLN A 2 5.76 14.89 -6.61
C GLN A 2 5.72 13.36 -6.56
N PHE A 3 4.78 12.72 -7.28
CA PHE A 3 4.63 11.26 -7.25
C PHE A 3 5.88 10.52 -7.73
N ASP A 4 6.56 11.00 -8.77
CA ASP A 4 7.77 10.34 -9.30
C ASP A 4 8.89 10.26 -8.25
N GLU A 5 9.09 11.34 -7.49
CA GLU A 5 10.06 11.40 -6.41
C GLU A 5 9.66 10.44 -5.26
N PHE A 6 8.38 10.44 -4.88
CA PHE A 6 7.84 9.51 -3.90
C PHE A 6 8.02 8.05 -4.35
N TRP A 7 7.73 7.75 -5.61
CA TRP A 7 7.80 6.41 -6.17
C TRP A 7 9.23 5.88 -6.19
N SER A 8 10.20 6.70 -6.64
CA SER A 8 11.62 6.32 -6.62
C SER A 8 12.08 6.01 -5.20
N LYS A 9 11.79 6.89 -4.23
CA LYS A 9 12.13 6.68 -2.82
C LYS A 9 11.46 5.43 -2.24
N SER A 10 10.20 5.19 -2.62
CA SER A 10 9.44 4.01 -2.21
C SER A 10 10.05 2.73 -2.75
N ILE A 11 10.47 2.70 -4.01
CA ILE A 11 11.15 1.54 -4.59
C ILE A 11 12.43 1.22 -3.83
N ASP A 12 13.26 2.22 -3.56
CA ASP A 12 14.54 2.01 -2.86
C ASP A 12 14.32 1.50 -1.43
N LEU A 13 13.33 2.07 -0.72
CA LEU A 13 12.92 1.63 0.60
C LEU A 13 12.44 0.17 0.57
N LEU A 14 11.52 -0.18 -0.34
CA LEU A 14 10.96 -1.53 -0.43
C LEU A 14 11.99 -2.58 -0.87
N LYS A 15 12.97 -2.20 -1.70
CA LYS A 15 14.10 -3.07 -2.04
C LYS A 15 14.96 -3.41 -0.83
N GLY A 16 15.13 -2.48 0.11
CA GLY A 16 15.78 -2.77 1.40
C GLY A 16 15.02 -3.81 2.24
N PHE A 17 13.69 -3.89 2.11
CA PHE A 17 12.86 -4.88 2.80
C PHE A 17 12.87 -6.26 2.15
N LEU A 18 13.24 -6.38 0.87
CA LEU A 18 13.43 -7.68 0.21
C LEU A 18 14.53 -8.51 0.92
N THR A 19 15.47 -7.84 1.60
CA THR A 19 16.61 -8.47 2.28
C THR A 19 16.39 -8.73 3.78
N ASP A 20 15.48 -8.01 4.44
CA ASP A 20 15.41 -7.93 5.92
C ASP A 20 14.03 -8.28 6.50
N TYR A 21 13.27 -9.21 5.90
CA TYR A 21 11.96 -9.61 6.46
C TYR A 21 12.11 -10.43 7.76
N LYS A 22 12.48 -9.76 8.86
CA LYS A 22 12.28 -10.20 10.24
C LYS A 22 10.96 -9.62 10.73
N GLN A 23 10.13 -10.53 11.22
CA GLN A 23 8.74 -10.32 11.59
C GLN A 23 8.64 -9.55 12.91
N ASP A 24 9.01 -8.27 12.96
CA ASP A 24 8.91 -7.47 14.19
C ASP A 24 7.52 -6.83 14.38
N ARG A 25 7.07 -6.88 15.64
CA ARG A 25 5.73 -6.60 16.16
C ARG A 25 5.29 -5.13 16.11
N GLU A 26 3.97 -5.00 15.97
CA GLU A 26 3.04 -3.97 16.51
C GLU A 26 3.18 -2.49 16.12
N GLU A 27 2.17 -2.00 15.36
CA GLU A 27 1.41 -0.78 15.65
C GLU A 27 0.10 -0.78 14.81
N ARG A 28 -1.07 -0.80 15.46
CA ARG A 28 -2.38 -0.74 14.78
C ARG A 28 -2.75 0.72 14.54
N LEU A 29 -2.81 1.14 13.28
CA LEU A 29 -3.18 2.52 12.91
C LEU A 29 -4.55 2.54 12.22
N PHE A 30 -5.48 3.32 12.76
CA PHE A 30 -6.89 3.37 12.35
C PHE A 30 -7.09 4.41 11.24
N ILE A 31 -7.64 4.03 10.07
CA ILE A 31 -8.17 4.98 9.08
C ILE A 31 -9.66 5.15 9.38
N SER A 32 -10.10 6.39 9.60
CA SER A 32 -11.40 6.77 10.19
C SER A 32 -12.66 6.18 9.53
N ASN A 33 -12.56 5.66 8.30
CA ASN A 33 -13.66 5.05 7.53
C ASN A 33 -13.44 3.55 7.18
N TRP A 34 -12.47 2.88 7.80
CA TRP A 34 -12.10 1.50 7.46
C TRP A 34 -12.26 0.59 8.68
N ARG A 35 -13.11 -0.45 8.56
CA ARG A 35 -13.33 -1.43 9.65
C ARG A 35 -12.51 -2.71 9.42
N PRO A 36 -11.93 -3.32 10.47
CA PRO A 36 -11.11 -4.54 10.39
C PRO A 36 -11.81 -5.76 9.77
N ASP A 37 -13.14 -5.82 9.88
CA ASP A 37 -13.98 -6.92 9.39
C ASP A 37 -14.28 -6.83 7.88
N ARG A 38 -13.97 -5.69 7.25
CA ARG A 38 -14.28 -5.44 5.83
C ARG A 38 -13.18 -4.75 5.04
N GLY A 39 -12.04 -4.41 5.63
CA GLY A 39 -10.99 -3.68 4.93
C GLY A 39 -9.63 -3.75 5.62
N PHE A 40 -8.60 -3.64 4.77
CA PHE A 40 -7.18 -3.65 5.09
C PHE A 40 -6.66 -5.00 5.59
N ILE A 41 -5.62 -5.52 4.94
CA ILE A 41 -4.75 -6.49 5.61
C ILE A 41 -3.89 -5.64 6.55
N ASP A 42 -4.29 -5.57 7.83
CA ASP A 42 -3.46 -5.00 8.91
C ASP A 42 -2.31 -5.95 9.32
N GLU A 43 -2.05 -6.92 8.45
CA GLU A 43 -0.95 -7.85 8.55
C GLU A 43 0.11 -7.46 7.52
N LYS A 44 1.37 -7.39 7.98
CA LYS A 44 2.50 -7.25 7.06
C LYS A 44 2.45 -8.43 6.08
N PHE A 45 2.45 -8.16 4.78
CA PHE A 45 2.55 -9.19 3.76
C PHE A 45 3.94 -9.20 3.11
N PRO A 46 4.45 -10.37 2.68
CA PRO A 46 5.72 -10.45 2.00
C PRO A 46 5.68 -9.70 0.67
N ILE A 47 6.64 -8.80 0.47
CA ILE A 47 6.95 -8.24 -0.85
C ILE A 47 7.94 -9.20 -1.51
N ARG A 48 7.61 -9.63 -2.71
CA ARG A 48 8.42 -10.59 -3.48
C ARG A 48 9.31 -9.89 -4.49
N GLU A 49 8.79 -8.86 -5.14
CA GLU A 49 9.49 -8.14 -6.20
C GLU A 49 9.07 -6.67 -6.21
N VAL A 50 10.03 -5.79 -6.44
CA VAL A 50 9.83 -4.35 -6.54
C VAL A 50 10.44 -3.89 -7.85
N GLY A 51 9.58 -3.56 -8.81
CA GLY A 51 9.97 -3.08 -10.14
C GLY A 51 9.60 -1.60 -10.34
N PRO A 52 10.10 -0.99 -11.44
CA PRO A 52 9.76 0.38 -11.79
C PRO A 52 8.27 0.57 -12.09
N ASP A 53 7.59 -0.47 -12.60
CA ASP A 53 6.20 -0.37 -13.06
C ASP A 53 5.19 -1.04 -12.14
N LYS A 54 5.64 -1.87 -11.20
CA LYS A 54 4.77 -2.64 -10.30
C LYS A 54 5.50 -3.17 -9.07
N ILE A 55 4.71 -3.51 -8.05
CA ILE A 55 5.16 -4.20 -6.84
C ILE A 55 4.42 -5.53 -6.75
N THR A 56 5.15 -6.64 -6.61
CA THR A 56 4.57 -7.97 -6.47
C THR A 56 4.61 -8.39 -5.01
N CYS A 57 3.44 -8.71 -4.45
CA CYS A 57 3.25 -9.11 -3.06
C CYS A 57 2.69 -10.54 -3.00
N LEU A 58 3.02 -11.28 -1.95
CA LEU A 58 2.34 -12.54 -1.64
C LEU A 58 1.23 -12.24 -0.64
N THR A 59 0.03 -12.74 -0.91
CA THR A 59 -1.05 -12.55 0.04
C THR A 59 -0.99 -13.63 1.10
N ILE A 60 -1.34 -13.28 2.34
CA ILE A 60 -1.44 -14.21 3.47
C ILE A 60 -2.54 -15.27 3.27
N HIS A 61 -3.57 -14.99 2.46
CA HIS A 61 -4.77 -15.84 2.31
C HIS A 61 -4.89 -16.51 0.94
N ALA A 62 -4.51 -15.83 -0.13
CA ALA A 62 -4.40 -16.39 -1.46
C ALA A 62 -2.96 -16.84 -1.68
N GLY A 63 -2.75 -18.15 -1.89
CA GLY A 63 -1.46 -18.73 -2.25
C GLY A 63 -0.91 -18.29 -3.63
N LYS A 64 -1.36 -17.15 -4.16
CA LYS A 64 -0.95 -16.58 -5.44
C LYS A 64 -0.39 -15.17 -5.23
N PRO A 65 0.69 -14.80 -5.95
CA PRO A 65 1.17 -13.42 -5.97
C PRO A 65 0.11 -12.44 -6.50
N VAL A 66 0.10 -11.25 -5.92
CA VAL A 66 -0.70 -10.10 -6.36
C VAL A 66 0.26 -9.02 -6.84
N GLU A 67 0.02 -8.52 -8.04
CA GLU A 67 0.79 -7.44 -8.64
C GLU A 67 0.04 -6.11 -8.45
N ILE A 68 0.70 -5.10 -7.91
CA ILE A 68 0.15 -3.76 -7.70
C ILE A 68 0.86 -2.84 -8.71
N PRO A 69 0.15 -2.42 -9.77
CA PRO A 69 0.68 -1.48 -10.75
C PRO A 69 1.10 -0.15 -10.14
N ARG A 70 2.06 0.51 -10.78
CA ARG A 70 2.45 1.89 -10.47
C ARG A 70 1.28 2.87 -10.61
N GLU A 71 0.41 2.67 -11.59
CA GLU A 71 -0.77 3.52 -11.85
C GLU A 71 -1.80 3.46 -10.69
N ASP A 72 -1.98 2.27 -10.10
CA ASP A 72 -2.83 2.10 -8.92
C ASP A 72 -2.27 2.91 -7.74
N MET A 73 -0.95 2.88 -7.57
CA MET A 73 -0.26 3.66 -6.54
C MET A 73 -0.28 5.16 -6.81
N ALA A 74 -0.19 5.58 -8.07
CA ALA A 74 -0.30 6.98 -8.47
C ALA A 74 -1.70 7.53 -8.17
N THR A 75 -2.73 6.81 -8.60
CA THR A 75 -4.13 7.15 -8.34
C THR A 75 -4.40 7.24 -6.85
N LEU A 76 -3.91 6.27 -6.08
CA LEU A 76 -4.07 6.29 -4.63
C LEU A 76 -3.28 7.42 -3.96
N PHE A 77 -2.11 7.78 -4.50
CA PHE A 77 -1.28 8.87 -3.97
C PHE A 77 -2.01 10.22 -4.09
N GLU A 78 -2.69 10.44 -5.21
CA GLU A 78 -3.50 11.64 -5.44
C GLU A 78 -4.70 11.71 -4.51
N LEU A 79 -5.37 10.58 -4.30
CA LEU A 79 -6.56 10.50 -3.43
C LEU A 79 -6.22 10.38 -1.94
N TRP A 80 -4.94 10.30 -1.58
CA TRP A 80 -4.53 9.88 -0.24
C TRP A 80 -5.00 10.83 0.86
N ASP A 81 -4.77 12.13 0.67
CA ASP A 81 -5.10 13.13 1.68
C ASP A 81 -6.63 13.29 1.83
N ASP A 82 -7.37 13.25 0.72
CA ASP A 82 -8.83 13.26 0.71
C ASP A 82 -9.42 12.00 1.36
N LEU A 83 -8.79 10.85 1.15
CA LEU A 83 -9.17 9.58 1.78
C LEU A 83 -8.99 9.65 3.30
N LEU A 84 -7.87 10.21 3.78
CA LEU A 84 -7.61 10.39 5.22
C LEU A 84 -8.54 11.43 5.86
N ALA A 85 -8.88 12.49 5.14
CA ALA A 85 -9.85 13.50 5.56
C ALA A 85 -11.31 12.99 5.51
N GLY A 86 -11.55 11.81 4.94
CA GLY A 86 -12.89 11.23 4.78
C GLY A 86 -13.74 11.90 3.70
N GLN A 87 -13.10 12.64 2.79
CA GLN A 87 -13.75 13.34 1.68
C GLN A 87 -14.00 12.43 0.47
N THR A 88 -13.19 11.37 0.32
CA THR A 88 -13.40 10.31 -0.68
C THR A 88 -13.87 9.04 0.02
N SER A 89 -14.92 8.40 -0.51
CA SER A 89 -15.44 7.14 0.01
C SER A 89 -14.60 5.95 -0.47
N ARG A 90 -14.62 4.88 0.32
CA ARG A 90 -13.92 3.64 -0.06
C ARG A 90 -14.38 3.07 -1.41
N ILE A 91 -15.69 3.13 -1.70
CA ILE A 91 -16.25 2.54 -2.92
C ILE A 91 -15.64 3.25 -4.14
N GLU A 92 -15.55 4.58 -4.10
CA GLU A 92 -14.92 5.37 -5.16
C GLU A 92 -13.45 5.03 -5.37
N VAL A 93 -12.71 4.73 -4.29
CA VAL A 93 -11.31 4.27 -4.42
C VAL A 93 -11.24 2.85 -4.99
N VAL A 94 -12.13 1.95 -4.56
CA VAL A 94 -12.15 0.55 -5.03
C VAL A 94 -12.47 0.45 -6.51
N GLU A 95 -13.38 1.27 -7.01
CA GLU A 95 -13.72 1.33 -8.45
C GLU A 95 -12.53 1.79 -9.30
N LYS A 96 -11.65 2.62 -8.74
CA LYS A 96 -10.46 3.14 -9.43
C LYS A 96 -9.22 2.27 -9.25
N VAL A 97 -9.14 1.53 -8.15
CA VAL A 97 -7.96 0.75 -7.76
C VAL A 97 -8.39 -0.68 -7.46
N PRO A 98 -8.35 -1.61 -8.43
CA PRO A 98 -8.89 -2.97 -8.29
C PRO A 98 -8.26 -3.79 -7.14
N ARG A 99 -7.03 -3.45 -6.73
CA ARG A 99 -6.28 -4.10 -5.65
C ARG A 99 -6.13 -3.18 -4.44
N THR A 100 -7.18 -2.42 -4.17
CA THR A 100 -7.23 -1.34 -3.18
C THR A 100 -6.67 -1.73 -1.83
N THR A 101 -7.00 -2.95 -1.37
CA THR A 101 -6.54 -3.45 -0.07
C THR A 101 -5.03 -3.45 0.04
N TYR A 102 -4.31 -3.99 -0.96
CA TYR A 102 -2.85 -4.08 -0.91
C TYR A 102 -2.19 -2.74 -1.24
N ALA A 103 -2.75 -2.00 -2.19
CA ALA A 103 -2.26 -0.66 -2.55
C ALA A 103 -2.31 0.29 -1.35
N ILE A 104 -3.39 0.26 -0.56
CA ILE A 104 -3.54 1.06 0.66
C ILE A 104 -2.58 0.61 1.75
N SER A 105 -2.36 -0.70 1.93
CA SER A 105 -1.35 -1.22 2.86
C SER A 105 0.05 -0.73 2.53
N LEU A 106 0.44 -0.79 1.26
CA LEU A 106 1.72 -0.23 0.84
C LEU A 106 1.75 1.29 1.02
N MET A 107 0.73 2.02 0.55
CA MET A 107 0.72 3.48 0.58
C MET A 107 0.85 4.03 2.00
N LYS A 108 0.14 3.43 2.96
CA LYS A 108 0.24 3.79 4.37
C LYS A 108 1.67 3.62 4.88
N TYR A 109 2.24 2.44 4.68
CA TYR A 109 3.59 2.12 5.13
C TYR A 109 4.64 3.07 4.53
N LEU A 110 4.51 3.35 3.24
CA LEU A 110 5.42 4.23 2.51
C LEU A 110 5.28 5.70 2.95
N LYS A 111 4.06 6.20 3.12
CA LYS A 111 3.81 7.59 3.57
C LYS A 111 4.30 7.85 4.99
N ASP A 112 4.32 6.83 5.85
CA ASP A 112 4.88 6.95 7.20
C ASP A 112 6.42 6.89 7.19
N SER A 113 7.00 6.12 6.27
CA SER A 113 8.45 5.87 6.20
C SER A 113 9.23 6.88 5.35
N VAL A 114 8.57 7.58 4.42
CA VAL A 114 9.19 8.55 3.49
C VAL A 114 9.01 10.01 3.99
N ARG A 115 8.62 10.21 5.25
CA ARG A 115 8.48 11.54 5.87
C ARG A 115 9.79 12.30 6.01
#